data_AF-A0AAD2K111-F1
#
_entry.id   AF-A0AAD2K111-F1
#
_cell.length_a   1.000
_cell.length_b   1.000
_cell.length_c   1.000
_cell.angle_alpha   90.00
_cell.angle_beta   90.00
_cell.angle_gamma   90.00
#
_symmetry.space_group_name_H-M   'P 1'
#
loop_
_entity.id
_entity.type
_entity.pdbx_description
1 polymer ?
#
loop_
_entity_poly.entity_id
_entity_poly.type
_entity_poly.pdbx_seq_one_letter_code
_entity_poly.pdbx_strand_id
1 'polypeptide(L)'
;MVVLLSPFESKLRSHGHIMFFAYLVALPLGILLARYLRTFTKSWFWPHAIVNFLVTGPLIFAGFALGYQAVEETAPGTHFNDPHKKAGLALLILYLLQVLLGAFIHYVKPNATRNTPGGRTPQNYLHAILGLSIVALASWQTHYGLWTEWALATGNANPVNWKCKHFWLGIVVGIWALYAVGLGLLPRQLRQEAKGRRESKTYK
;
A
#
# COMPACT_ATOMS: atom_id res chain seq x y z
N MET A 1 5.25 29.06 -20.08
CA MET A 1 6.52 28.42 -20.51
C MET A 1 6.32 26.91 -20.40
N VAL A 2 6.37 26.18 -21.53
CA VAL A 2 6.28 24.71 -21.51
C VAL A 2 7.65 24.21 -21.06
N VAL A 3 7.69 23.55 -19.90
CA VAL A 3 8.91 22.91 -19.42
C VAL A 3 9.08 21.61 -20.19
N LEU A 4 10.08 21.56 -21.08
CA LEU A 4 10.43 20.35 -21.82
C LEU A 4 11.26 19.44 -20.90
N LEU A 5 10.69 18.30 -20.50
CA LEU A 5 11.45 17.27 -19.79
C LEU A 5 12.29 16.46 -20.78
N SER A 6 13.49 16.10 -20.36
CA SER A 6 14.27 15.07 -21.05
C SER A 6 13.53 13.72 -21.06
N PRO A 7 13.87 12.80 -21.98
CA PRO A 7 13.31 11.44 -21.97
C PRO A 7 13.49 10.73 -20.62
N PHE A 8 14.65 10.94 -19.97
CA PHE A 8 14.96 10.41 -18.65
C PHE A 8 14.06 10.99 -17.56
N GLU A 9 13.93 12.32 -17.47
CA GLU A 9 13.03 12.97 -16.49
C GLU A 9 11.57 12.57 -16.73
N SER A 10 11.15 12.41 -17.98
CA SER A 10 9.80 11.96 -18.31
C SER A 10 9.53 10.53 -17.83
N LYS A 11 10.53 9.64 -17.93
CA LYS A 11 10.48 8.27 -17.40
C LYS A 11 10.41 8.26 -15.88
N LEU A 12 11.29 9.00 -15.19
CA LEU A 12 11.27 9.13 -13.74
C LEU A 12 9.96 9.74 -13.23
N ARG A 13 9.42 10.73 -13.94
CA ARG A 13 8.12 11.30 -13.64
C ARG A 13 7.02 10.24 -13.76
N SER A 14 7.01 9.47 -14.83
CA SER A 14 6.04 8.38 -15.02
C SER A 14 6.14 7.32 -13.92
N HIS A 15 7.36 6.90 -13.57
CA HIS A 15 7.63 6.05 -12.41
C HIS A 15 7.02 6.63 -11.12
N GLY A 16 7.33 7.90 -10.81
CA GLY A 16 6.84 8.56 -9.61
C GLY A 16 5.31 8.65 -9.54
N HIS A 17 4.64 8.95 -10.65
CA HIS A 17 3.17 9.00 -10.70
C HIS A 17 2.57 7.60 -10.47
N ILE A 18 3.03 6.61 -11.22
CA ILE A 18 2.50 5.24 -11.13
C ILE A 18 2.72 4.68 -9.72
N MET A 19 3.91 4.84 -9.15
CA MET A 19 4.20 4.39 -7.79
C MET A 19 3.40 5.12 -6.73
N PHE A 20 3.20 6.44 -6.88
CA PHE A 20 2.33 7.22 -6.00
C PHE A 20 0.88 6.69 -6.03
N PHE A 21 0.30 6.52 -7.21
CA PHE A 21 -1.07 6.01 -7.32
C PHE A 21 -1.20 4.57 -6.83
N ALA A 22 -0.20 3.73 -7.08
CA ALA A 22 -0.20 2.35 -6.59
C ALA A 22 -0.19 2.28 -5.05
N TYR A 23 0.81 2.90 -4.42
CA TYR A 23 1.05 2.74 -2.99
C TYR A 23 0.29 3.72 -2.09
N LEU A 24 -0.04 4.93 -2.56
CA LEU A 24 -0.72 5.95 -1.77
C LEU A 24 -2.18 6.19 -2.18
N VAL A 25 -2.67 5.57 -3.26
CA VAL A 25 -4.10 5.69 -3.63
C VAL A 25 -4.77 4.33 -3.68
N ALA A 26 -4.32 3.42 -4.53
CA ALA A 26 -4.97 2.13 -4.74
C ALA A 26 -4.82 1.21 -3.51
N LEU A 27 -3.60 1.03 -3.00
CA LEU A 27 -3.37 0.16 -1.82
C LEU A 27 -4.13 0.64 -0.57
N PRO A 28 -4.11 1.95 -0.20
CA PRO A 28 -4.88 2.44 0.93
C PRO A 28 -6.38 2.36 0.68
N LEU A 29 -6.86 2.58 -0.55
CA LEU A 29 -8.27 2.39 -0.90
C LEU A 29 -8.72 0.95 -0.60
N GLY A 30 -7.95 -0.06 -1.01
CA GLY A 30 -8.31 -1.46 -0.71
C GLY A 30 -8.25 -1.78 0.79
N ILE A 31 -7.33 -1.15 1.55
CA ILE A 31 -7.31 -1.25 3.02
C ILE A 31 -8.57 -0.63 3.63
N LEU A 32 -8.97 0.57 3.19
CA LEU A 32 -10.15 1.27 3.68
C LEU A 32 -11.43 0.49 3.32
N LEU A 33 -11.55 -0.03 2.09
CA LEU A 33 -12.66 -0.91 1.71
C LEU A 33 -12.82 -2.07 2.70
N ALA A 34 -11.72 -2.77 3.01
CA ALA A 34 -11.75 -3.86 3.97
C ALA A 34 -12.06 -3.40 5.41
N ARG A 35 -11.71 -2.16 5.77
CA ARG A 35 -11.98 -1.62 7.10
C ARG A 35 -13.45 -1.27 7.27
N TYR A 36 -14.03 -0.55 6.32
CA TYR A 36 -15.41 -0.07 6.36
C TYR A 36 -16.39 -1.18 6.01
N LEU A 37 -16.19 -1.91 4.90
CA LEU A 37 -17.17 -2.90 4.43
C LEU A 37 -17.36 -4.06 5.42
N ARG A 38 -16.34 -4.45 6.18
CA ARG A 38 -16.48 -5.49 7.23
C ARG A 38 -17.52 -5.16 8.30
N THR A 39 -17.88 -3.87 8.46
CA THR A 39 -18.90 -3.43 9.41
C THR A 39 -20.32 -3.49 8.83
N PHE A 40 -20.44 -3.36 7.50
CA PHE A 40 -21.73 -3.14 6.82
C PHE A 40 -22.16 -4.31 5.92
N THR A 41 -21.22 -5.14 5.45
CA THR A 41 -21.51 -6.25 4.54
C THR A 41 -20.55 -7.43 4.75
N LYS A 42 -21.04 -8.63 4.43
CA LYS A 42 -20.22 -9.85 4.39
C LYS A 42 -19.32 -9.90 3.15
N SER A 43 -19.68 -9.17 2.09
CA SER A 43 -18.98 -9.14 0.79
C SER A 43 -17.83 -8.12 0.75
N TRP A 44 -16.99 -8.11 1.77
CA TRP A 44 -15.85 -7.17 1.87
C TRP A 44 -14.57 -7.70 1.20
N PHE A 45 -14.43 -9.02 1.11
CA PHE A 45 -13.17 -9.65 0.68
C PHE A 45 -12.85 -9.38 -0.78
N TRP A 46 -13.81 -9.59 -1.69
CA TRP A 46 -13.57 -9.40 -3.12
C TRP A 46 -13.22 -7.96 -3.49
N PRO A 47 -13.94 -6.92 -3.02
CA PRO A 47 -13.52 -5.54 -3.25
C PRO A 47 -12.10 -5.25 -2.76
N HIS A 48 -11.74 -5.75 -1.57
CA HIS A 48 -10.39 -5.61 -1.03
C HIS A 48 -9.33 -6.31 -1.90
N ALA A 49 -9.58 -7.57 -2.27
CA ALA A 49 -8.66 -8.38 -3.06
C ALA A 49 -8.49 -7.81 -4.48
N ILE A 50 -9.58 -7.41 -5.15
CA ILE A 50 -9.53 -6.83 -6.50
C ILE A 50 -8.67 -5.57 -6.50
N VAL A 51 -8.92 -4.64 -5.58
CA VAL A 51 -8.16 -3.38 -5.54
C VAL A 51 -6.70 -3.64 -5.18
N ASN A 52 -6.41 -4.45 -4.16
CA ASN A 52 -5.04 -4.65 -3.68
C ASN A 52 -4.21 -5.58 -4.54
N PHE A 53 -4.81 -6.52 -5.27
CA PHE A 53 -4.08 -7.48 -6.11
C PHE A 53 -4.21 -7.14 -7.59
N LEU A 54 -5.43 -7.11 -8.13
CA LEU A 54 -5.65 -6.98 -9.57
C LEU A 54 -5.43 -5.56 -10.09
N VAL A 55 -5.73 -4.54 -9.29
CA VAL A 55 -5.49 -3.14 -9.69
C VAL A 55 -4.10 -2.68 -9.26
N THR A 56 -3.76 -2.84 -7.98
CA THR A 56 -2.51 -2.31 -7.43
C THR A 56 -1.29 -3.08 -7.93
N GLY A 57 -1.37 -4.41 -8.09
CA GLY A 57 -0.25 -5.24 -8.52
C GLY A 57 0.35 -4.80 -9.86
N PRO A 58 -0.44 -4.72 -10.95
CA PRO A 58 0.06 -4.25 -12.23
C PRO A 58 0.71 -2.86 -12.17
N LEU A 59 0.14 -1.93 -11.39
CA LEU A 59 0.73 -0.60 -11.21
C LEU A 59 2.09 -0.65 -10.50
N ILE A 60 2.22 -1.44 -9.43
CA ILE A 60 3.50 -1.62 -8.73
C ILE A 60 4.56 -2.19 -9.69
N PHE A 61 4.23 -3.24 -10.45
CA PHE A 61 5.18 -3.85 -11.37
C PHE A 61 5.57 -2.90 -12.51
N ALA A 62 4.61 -2.20 -13.11
CA ALA A 62 4.88 -1.21 -14.16
C ALA A 62 5.74 -0.05 -13.64
N GLY A 63 5.41 0.51 -12.47
CA GLY A 63 6.18 1.56 -11.83
C GLY A 63 7.60 1.09 -11.49
N PHE A 64 7.75 -0.11 -10.92
CA PHE A 64 9.06 -0.67 -10.58
C PHE A 64 9.92 -0.88 -11.83
N ALA A 65 9.34 -1.41 -12.91
CA ALA A 65 10.03 -1.60 -14.18
C ALA A 65 10.56 -0.28 -14.76
N LEU A 66 9.77 0.80 -14.71
CA LEU A 66 10.23 2.13 -15.16
C LEU A 66 11.40 2.65 -14.33
N GLY A 67 11.38 2.44 -13.00
CA GLY A 67 12.47 2.83 -12.11
C GLY A 67 13.74 2.04 -12.39
N TYR A 68 13.60 0.73 -12.58
CA TYR A 68 14.71 -0.16 -12.97
C TYR A 68 15.32 0.26 -14.31
N GLN A 69 14.50 0.45 -15.35
CA GLN A 69 14.95 0.88 -16.67
C GLN A 69 15.66 2.24 -16.63
N ALA A 70 15.17 3.18 -15.82
CA ALA A 70 15.81 4.49 -15.68
C ALA A 70 17.25 4.37 -15.14
N VAL A 71 17.48 3.48 -14.16
CA VAL A 71 18.82 3.20 -13.65
C VAL A 71 19.67 2.49 -14.69
N GLU A 72 19.12 1.49 -15.37
CA GLU A 72 19.84 0.74 -16.40
C GLU A 72 20.33 1.64 -17.55
N GLU A 73 19.55 2.63 -17.95
CA GLU A 73 19.90 3.50 -19.07
C GLU A 73 20.90 4.61 -18.72
N THR A 74 20.97 5.03 -17.45
CA THR A 74 21.79 6.20 -17.05
C THR A 74 22.98 5.85 -16.17
N ALA A 75 22.90 4.76 -15.42
CA ALA A 75 23.96 4.29 -14.55
C ALA A 75 23.90 2.75 -14.40
N PRO A 76 24.18 1.99 -15.48
CA PRO A 76 24.17 0.53 -15.44
C PRO A 76 25.00 -0.02 -14.28
N GLY A 77 24.51 -1.08 -13.63
CA GLY A 77 25.19 -1.72 -12.50
C GLY A 77 25.03 -1.01 -11.14
N THR A 78 24.32 0.12 -11.09
CA THR A 78 24.10 0.88 -9.84
C THR A 78 22.70 0.66 -9.23
N HIS A 79 22.05 -0.45 -9.58
CA HIS A 79 20.76 -0.83 -9.01
C HIS A 79 20.84 -1.00 -7.49
N PHE A 80 19.84 -0.49 -6.77
CA PHE A 80 19.69 -0.68 -5.32
C PHE A 80 20.87 -0.17 -4.48
N ASN A 81 21.60 0.85 -4.95
CA ASN A 81 22.78 1.37 -4.25
C ASN A 81 22.50 2.52 -3.27
N ASP A 82 21.37 3.21 -3.36
CA ASP A 82 20.96 4.30 -2.47
C ASP A 82 19.71 3.96 -1.61
N PRO A 83 19.36 4.78 -0.61
CA PRO A 83 18.22 4.54 0.26
C PRO A 83 16.88 4.44 -0.48
N HIS A 84 16.65 5.24 -1.53
CA HIS A 84 15.40 5.21 -2.28
C HIS A 84 15.27 3.88 -3.03
N LYS A 85 16.29 3.48 -3.79
CA LYS A 85 16.23 2.21 -4.54
C LYS A 85 16.08 1.00 -3.62
N LYS A 86 16.81 0.98 -2.48
CA LYS A 86 16.70 -0.10 -1.47
C LYS A 86 15.31 -0.18 -0.85
N ALA A 87 14.74 0.95 -0.45
CA ALA A 87 13.39 0.96 0.11
C ALA A 87 12.31 0.62 -0.92
N GLY A 88 12.52 0.99 -2.19
CA GLY A 88 11.63 0.61 -3.30
C GLY A 88 11.60 -0.91 -3.50
N LEU A 89 12.76 -1.56 -3.49
CA LEU A 89 12.86 -3.02 -3.52
C LEU A 89 12.21 -3.66 -2.28
N ALA A 90 12.46 -3.11 -1.09
CA ALA A 90 11.82 -3.58 0.13
C ALA A 90 10.29 -3.50 0.04
N LEU A 91 9.73 -2.40 -0.46
CA LEU A 91 8.29 -2.22 -0.66
C LEU A 91 7.70 -3.23 -1.66
N LEU A 92 8.41 -3.58 -2.73
CA LEU A 92 7.98 -4.61 -3.67
C LEU A 92 7.92 -5.98 -2.97
N ILE A 93 8.99 -6.36 -2.25
CA ILE A 93 9.05 -7.62 -1.51
C ILE A 93 7.95 -7.69 -0.46
N LEU A 94 7.80 -6.64 0.35
CA LEU A 94 6.77 -6.56 1.39
C LEU A 94 5.36 -6.64 0.80
N TYR A 95 5.11 -6.01 -0.35
CA TYR A 95 3.84 -6.14 -1.06
C TYR A 95 3.55 -7.59 -1.49
N LEU A 96 4.53 -8.29 -2.07
CA LEU A 96 4.37 -9.69 -2.46
C LEU A 96 4.11 -10.58 -1.24
N LEU A 97 4.88 -10.40 -0.16
CA LEU A 97 4.65 -11.10 1.11
C LEU A 97 3.25 -10.83 1.68
N GLN A 98 2.77 -9.59 1.59
CA GLN A 98 1.43 -9.21 2.05
C GLN A 98 0.31 -9.88 1.23
N VAL A 99 0.46 -9.97 -0.09
CA VAL A 99 -0.47 -10.68 -0.98
C VAL A 99 -0.48 -12.18 -0.67
N LEU A 100 0.70 -12.79 -0.57
CA LEU A 100 0.86 -14.21 -0.24
C LEU A 100 0.29 -14.53 1.15
N LEU A 101 0.56 -13.69 2.15
CA LEU A 101 -0.02 -13.82 3.49
C LEU A 101 -1.55 -13.70 3.44
N GLY A 102 -2.09 -12.76 2.65
CA GLY A 102 -3.53 -12.64 2.43
C GLY A 102 -4.14 -13.93 1.85
N ALA A 103 -3.55 -14.46 0.79
CA ALA A 103 -3.98 -15.73 0.19
C ALA A 103 -3.88 -16.88 1.21
N PHE A 104 -2.75 -17.01 1.90
CA PHE A 104 -2.52 -18.02 2.92
C PHE A 104 -3.61 -17.99 4.00
N ILE A 105 -3.99 -16.83 4.52
CA ILE A 105 -5.04 -16.69 5.55
C ILE A 105 -6.41 -17.13 5.04
N HIS A 106 -6.68 -16.95 3.74
CA HIS A 106 -7.94 -17.32 3.13
C HIS A 106 -8.06 -18.83 2.90
N TYR A 107 -6.97 -19.50 2.52
CA TYR A 107 -6.95 -20.95 2.25
C TYR A 107 -6.62 -21.78 3.51
N VAL A 108 -5.83 -21.24 4.43
CA VAL A 108 -5.41 -21.92 5.66
C VAL A 108 -6.13 -21.27 6.85
N LYS A 109 -7.19 -21.93 7.31
CA LYS A 109 -8.02 -21.51 8.44
C LYS A 109 -7.74 -22.41 9.65
N PRO A 110 -6.65 -22.21 10.40
CA PRO A 110 -6.45 -22.96 11.63
C PRO A 110 -7.61 -22.66 12.58
N ASN A 111 -8.03 -23.66 13.36
CA ASN A 111 -9.11 -23.54 14.32
C ASN A 111 -8.89 -22.28 15.16
N ALA A 112 -9.77 -21.28 14.97
CA ALA A 112 -9.62 -19.97 15.58
C ALA A 112 -9.42 -20.13 17.10
N THR A 113 -8.24 -19.76 17.58
CA THR A 113 -7.89 -19.95 18.99
C THR A 113 -8.79 -19.08 19.86
N ARG A 114 -9.47 -19.70 20.82
CA ARG A 114 -10.43 -19.08 21.74
C ARG A 114 -9.86 -17.88 22.53
N ASN A 115 -8.54 -17.73 22.55
CA ASN A 115 -7.78 -16.78 23.38
C ASN A 115 -7.30 -15.52 22.66
N THR A 116 -7.65 -15.33 21.38
CA THR A 116 -7.26 -14.13 20.63
C THR A 116 -8.38 -13.08 20.65
N PRO A 117 -8.07 -11.76 20.67
CA PRO A 117 -9.11 -10.73 20.60
C PRO A 117 -9.99 -10.94 19.37
N GLY A 118 -11.31 -10.82 19.52
CA GLY A 118 -12.24 -11.05 18.42
C GLY A 118 -12.21 -12.45 17.79
N GLY A 119 -11.53 -13.44 18.40
CA GLY A 119 -11.41 -14.81 17.88
C GLY A 119 -10.70 -14.90 16.51
N ARG A 120 -9.74 -14.00 16.24
CA ARG A 120 -8.98 -13.98 14.98
C ARG A 120 -7.60 -14.61 15.17
N THR A 121 -7.19 -15.41 14.20
CA THR A 121 -5.86 -16.06 14.23
C THR A 121 -4.73 -15.01 14.16
N PRO A 122 -3.56 -15.24 14.77
CA PRO A 122 -2.44 -14.27 14.80
C PRO A 122 -2.03 -13.74 13.42
N GLN A 123 -2.07 -14.58 12.40
CA GLN A 123 -1.86 -14.23 10.99
C GLN A 123 -2.74 -13.05 10.50
N ASN A 124 -3.99 -12.92 10.99
CA ASN A 124 -4.85 -11.78 10.63
C ASN A 124 -4.32 -10.46 11.20
N TYR A 125 -3.77 -10.48 12.41
CA TYR A 125 -3.15 -9.31 13.02
C TYR A 125 -1.86 -8.95 12.30
N LEU A 126 -1.02 -9.95 12.02
CA LEU A 126 0.19 -9.76 11.22
C LEU A 126 -0.14 -9.13 9.87
N HIS A 127 -1.14 -9.64 9.15
CA HIS A 127 -1.56 -9.09 7.86
C HIS A 127 -2.05 -7.63 7.96
N ALA A 128 -2.80 -7.28 9.00
CA ALA A 128 -3.24 -5.90 9.19
C ALA A 128 -2.07 -4.96 9.52
N ILE A 129 -1.18 -5.37 10.43
CA ILE A 129 -0.02 -4.58 10.86
C ILE A 129 0.96 -4.40 9.69
N LEU A 130 1.30 -5.48 8.99
CA LEU A 130 2.18 -5.45 7.83
C LEU A 130 1.62 -4.53 6.74
N GLY A 131 0.32 -4.61 6.43
CA GLY A 131 -0.33 -3.73 5.47
C GLY A 131 -0.22 -2.25 5.83
N LEU A 132 -0.42 -1.89 7.10
CA LEU A 132 -0.26 -0.51 7.57
C LEU A 132 1.20 -0.04 7.54
N SER A 133 2.14 -0.92 7.92
CA SER A 133 3.57 -0.63 7.85
C SER A 133 4.04 -0.38 6.42
N ILE A 134 3.50 -1.10 5.43
CA ILE A 134 3.77 -0.87 4.01
C ILE A 134 3.32 0.54 3.61
N VAL A 135 2.11 0.97 4.01
CA VAL A 135 1.61 2.32 3.70
C VAL A 135 2.45 3.41 4.39
N ALA A 136 2.89 3.18 5.63
CA ALA A 136 3.77 4.10 6.33
C ALA A 136 5.14 4.23 5.63
N LEU A 137 5.76 3.09 5.27
CA LEU A 137 7.03 3.08 4.53
C LEU A 137 6.87 3.72 3.15
N ALA A 138 5.76 3.47 2.44
CA ALA A 138 5.47 4.10 1.16
C ALA A 138 5.28 5.62 1.29
N SER A 139 4.69 6.10 2.39
CA SER A 139 4.56 7.53 2.66
C SER A 139 5.95 8.16 2.81
N TRP A 140 6.85 7.55 3.58
CA TRP A 140 8.23 8.01 3.69
C TRP A 140 8.97 7.93 2.34
N GLN A 141 8.82 6.83 1.60
CA GLN A 141 9.53 6.60 0.34
C GLN A 141 9.15 7.63 -0.73
N THR A 142 7.86 7.93 -0.84
CA THR A 142 7.35 8.95 -1.78
C THR A 142 7.77 10.35 -1.35
N HIS A 143 7.81 10.65 -0.06
CA HIS A 143 8.41 11.90 0.43
C HIS A 143 9.89 11.99 0.04
N TYR A 144 10.68 10.96 0.32
CA TYR A 144 12.10 10.93 -0.05
C TYR A 144 12.26 11.12 -1.57
N GLY A 145 11.40 10.47 -2.38
CA GLY A 145 11.35 10.65 -3.82
C GLY A 145 11.14 12.11 -4.26
N LEU A 146 10.16 12.78 -3.66
CA LEU A 146 9.74 14.15 -4.02
C LEU A 146 10.68 15.26 -3.52
N TRP A 147 11.40 15.03 -2.42
CA TRP A 147 12.29 16.03 -1.82
C TRP A 147 13.77 15.80 -2.08
N THR A 148 14.21 14.56 -2.24
CA THR A 148 15.62 14.20 -2.29
C THR A 148 15.96 13.51 -3.60
N GLU A 149 15.34 12.36 -3.88
CA GLU A 149 15.74 11.51 -5.01
C GLU A 149 15.59 12.22 -6.34
N TRP A 150 14.48 12.93 -6.55
CA TRP A 150 14.26 13.69 -7.78
C TRP A 150 15.39 14.70 -8.04
N ALA A 151 15.77 15.46 -7.01
CA ALA A 151 16.80 16.48 -7.13
C ALA A 151 18.18 15.85 -7.42
N LEU A 152 18.50 14.74 -6.75
CA LEU A 152 19.75 14.01 -6.96
C LEU A 152 19.82 13.38 -8.36
N ALA A 153 18.76 12.70 -8.79
CA ALA A 153 18.75 11.98 -10.06
C ALA A 153 18.72 12.91 -11.28
N THR A 154 18.04 14.05 -11.19
CA THR A 154 17.82 14.96 -12.34
C THR A 154 18.73 16.19 -12.32
N GLY A 155 19.56 16.36 -11.29
CA GLY A 155 20.27 17.62 -11.05
C GLY A 155 19.33 18.78 -10.67
N ASN A 156 18.04 18.48 -10.41
CA ASN A 156 17.00 19.44 -10.05
C ASN A 156 16.76 20.55 -11.08
N ALA A 157 17.04 20.29 -12.36
CA ALA A 157 16.79 21.25 -13.45
C ALA A 157 15.29 21.61 -13.54
N ASN A 158 14.42 20.64 -13.28
CA ASN A 158 12.97 20.80 -13.26
C ASN A 158 12.41 20.36 -11.89
N PRO A 159 12.42 21.21 -10.85
CA PRO A 159 12.03 20.80 -9.50
C PRO A 159 10.58 20.34 -9.41
N VAL A 160 10.31 19.37 -8.52
CA VAL A 160 8.94 18.96 -8.20
C VAL A 160 8.16 20.15 -7.63
N ASN A 161 7.04 20.47 -8.28
CA ASN A 161 6.17 21.58 -7.90
C ASN A 161 5.61 21.40 -6.48
N TRP A 162 5.57 22.48 -5.69
CA TRP A 162 4.95 22.53 -4.36
C TRP A 162 3.49 22.04 -4.34
N LYS A 163 2.73 22.26 -5.41
CA LYS A 163 1.37 21.71 -5.54
C LYS A 163 1.35 20.18 -5.45
N CYS A 164 2.33 19.49 -6.06
CA CYS A 164 2.46 18.03 -5.95
C CYS A 164 2.82 17.60 -4.53
N LYS A 165 3.69 18.36 -3.85
CA LYS A 165 4.10 18.11 -2.47
C LYS A 165 2.94 18.30 -1.48
N HIS A 166 2.13 19.35 -1.65
CA HIS A 166 0.92 19.57 -0.86
C HIS A 166 -0.15 18.52 -1.15
N PHE A 167 -0.31 18.13 -2.42
CA PHE A 167 -1.21 17.04 -2.78
C PHE A 167 -0.81 15.72 -2.12
N TRP A 168 0.48 15.37 -2.15
CA TRP A 168 1.02 14.22 -1.42
C TRP A 168 0.69 14.29 0.07
N LEU A 169 0.93 15.44 0.71
CA LEU A 169 0.65 15.62 2.14
C LEU A 169 -0.85 15.43 2.45
N GLY A 170 -1.72 16.03 1.64
CA GLY A 170 -3.17 15.88 1.78
C GLY A 170 -3.62 14.43 1.65
N ILE A 171 -3.06 13.68 0.70
CA ILE A 171 -3.36 12.25 0.53
C ILE A 171 -2.87 11.44 1.74
N VAL A 172 -1.64 11.63 2.19
CA VAL A 172 -1.10 10.92 3.36
C VAL A 172 -1.93 11.19 4.61
N VAL A 173 -2.22 12.46 4.92
CA VAL A 173 -3.07 12.84 6.06
C VAL A 173 -4.47 12.23 5.91
N GLY A 174 -5.06 12.31 4.71
CA GLY A 174 -6.38 11.77 4.42
C GLY A 174 -6.47 10.26 4.66
N ILE A 175 -5.47 9.48 4.22
CA ILE A 175 -5.43 8.02 4.44
C ILE A 175 -5.47 7.70 5.93
N TRP A 176 -4.59 8.31 6.71
CA TRP A 176 -4.47 8.02 8.14
C TRP A 176 -5.69 8.51 8.92
N ALA A 177 -6.24 9.68 8.57
CA ALA A 177 -7.48 10.18 9.16
C ALA A 177 -8.66 9.26 8.87
N LEU A 178 -8.85 8.84 7.61
CA LEU A 178 -9.92 7.91 7.23
C LEU A 178 -9.74 6.53 7.87
N TYR A 179 -8.51 6.06 8.02
CA TYR A 179 -8.25 4.81 8.72
C TYR A 179 -8.61 4.92 10.21
N ALA A 180 -8.22 6.01 10.87
CA ALA A 180 -8.53 6.29 12.27
C ALA A 180 -10.04 6.39 12.51
N VAL A 181 -10.78 7.09 11.65
CA VAL A 181 -12.25 7.13 11.69
C VAL A 181 -12.83 5.72 11.55
N GLY A 182 -12.29 4.91 10.63
CA GLY A 182 -12.71 3.52 10.46
C GLY A 182 -12.44 2.64 11.69
N LEU A 183 -11.42 2.92 12.49
CA LEU A 183 -11.18 2.23 13.77
C LEU A 183 -12.29 2.52 14.79
N GLY A 184 -12.98 3.65 14.71
CA GLY A 184 -14.17 3.93 15.51
C GLY A 184 -15.31 2.93 15.30
N LEU A 185 -15.33 2.24 14.14
CA LEU A 185 -16.30 1.18 13.83
C LEU A 185 -15.87 -0.20 14.34
N LEU A 186 -14.63 -0.36 14.81
CA LEU A 186 -14.08 -1.66 15.23
C LEU A 186 -14.88 -2.32 16.37
N PRO A 187 -15.36 -1.62 17.42
CA PRO A 187 -16.18 -2.23 18.46
C PRO A 187 -17.45 -2.86 17.92
N ARG A 188 -18.11 -2.20 16.96
CA ARG A 188 -19.32 -2.71 16.30
C ARG A 188 -19.00 -3.97 15.51
N GLN A 189 -17.94 -3.96 14.71
CA GLN A 189 -17.50 -5.12 13.95
C GLN A 189 -17.19 -6.32 14.87
N LEU A 190 -16.47 -6.10 15.98
CA LEU A 190 -16.12 -7.16 16.93
C LEU A 190 -17.36 -7.79 17.59
N ARG A 191 -18.39 -7.00 17.92
CA ARG A 191 -19.67 -7.50 18.43
C ARG A 191 -20.40 -8.36 17.41
N GLN A 192 -20.45 -7.94 16.14
CA GLN A 192 -21.07 -8.70 15.04
C GLN A 192 -20.37 -10.05 14.82
N GLU A 193 -19.04 -10.07 14.78
CA GLU A 193 -18.26 -11.30 14.63
C GLU A 193 -18.43 -12.24 15.83
N ALA A 194 -18.52 -11.70 17.05
CA ALA A 194 -18.79 -12.49 18.25
C ALA A 194 -20.17 -13.14 18.21
N LYS A 195 -21.20 -12.41 17.77
CA LYS A 195 -22.56 -12.94 17.59
C LYS A 195 -22.58 -14.07 16.57
N GLY A 196 -21.99 -13.86 15.39
CA GLY A 196 -21.92 -14.88 14.33
C GLY A 196 -21.22 -16.15 14.77
N ARG A 197 -20.17 -16.05 15.60
CA ARG A 197 -19.53 -17.24 16.19
C ARG A 197 -20.44 -18.00 17.15
N ARG A 198 -21.22 -17.30 17.99
CA ARG A 198 -22.16 -17.95 18.91
C ARG A 198 -23.24 -18.71 18.15
N GLU A 199 -23.86 -18.06 17.17
CA GLU A 199 -24.89 -18.68 16.31
C GLU A 199 -24.35 -19.93 15.60
N SER A 200 -23.14 -19.88 15.03
CA SER A 200 -22.51 -21.03 14.34
C SER A 200 -22.26 -22.25 15.22
N LYS A 201 -22.22 -22.09 16.55
CA LYS A 201 -22.04 -23.18 17.51
C LYS A 201 -23.36 -23.80 17.95
N THR A 202 -24.46 -23.04 17.89
CA THR A 202 -25.79 -23.51 18.29
C THR A 202 -26.43 -24.42 17.25
N TYR A 203 -26.04 -24.29 15.97
CA TYR A 203 -26.54 -25.11 14.86
C TYR A 203 -25.59 -26.28 14.48
N LYS A 204 -24.60 -26.59 15.33
CA LYS A 204 -23.75 -27.78 15.23
C LYS A 204 -24.09 -28.72 16.37
#